data_AF-A0A939I1W0-F1
#
_entry.id   AF-A0A939I1W0-F1
#
_cell.length_a   1.000
_cell.length_b   1.000
_cell.length_c   1.000
_cell.angle_alpha   90.00
_cell.angle_beta   90.00
_cell.angle_gamma   90.00
#
_symmetry.space_group_name_H-M   'P 1'
#
loop_
_entity.id
_entity.type
_entity.pdbx_description
1 polymer ?
#
loop_
_entity_poly.entity_id
_entity_poly.type
_entity_poly.pdbx_seq_one_letter_code
_entity_poly.pdbx_strand_id
1 'polypeptide(L)'
;MSVNLSVKQFSQPNLISQIDDILSLTELDGSSLNLEITESAIMDNAKSATSLLKEIRSRRIQLSIDDFGTGYSSLSYLHRFPINTLKIDRSFVKRIGVNGENIGIVQAIVTLADNLGMDVVAEGVETAHQLAQLKYVGGRLVSGENDSWVLEPRSLTAVLPL
;
A
#
# COMPACT_ATOMS: atom_id res chain seq x y z
N MET A 1 -11.13 -2.97 6.56
CA MET A 1 -10.59 -4.28 6.95
C MET A 1 -9.55 -4.70 5.92
N SER A 2 -8.32 -4.95 6.35
CA SER A 2 -7.25 -5.45 5.48
C SER A 2 -7.19 -6.98 5.47
N VAL A 3 -6.98 -7.57 4.29
CA VAL A 3 -6.79 -9.02 4.11
C VAL A 3 -5.59 -9.28 3.20
N ASN A 4 -4.65 -10.10 3.67
CA ASN A 4 -3.50 -10.53 2.88
C ASN A 4 -3.93 -11.53 1.80
N LEU A 5 -3.58 -11.24 0.55
CA LEU A 5 -3.79 -12.12 -0.57
C LEU A 5 -2.47 -12.81 -0.94
N SER A 6 -2.38 -14.11 -0.69
CA SER A 6 -1.17 -14.86 -1.01
C SER A 6 -0.91 -14.92 -2.51
N VAL A 7 0.37 -15.08 -2.89
CA VAL A 7 0.80 -15.29 -4.29
C VAL A 7 -0.02 -16.40 -4.97
N LYS A 8 -0.27 -17.50 -4.24
CA LYS A 8 -1.05 -18.64 -4.77
C LYS A 8 -2.48 -18.26 -5.10
N GLN A 9 -3.15 -17.47 -4.26
CA GLN A 9 -4.51 -17.02 -4.50
C GLN A 9 -4.56 -15.97 -5.61
N PHE A 10 -3.59 -15.05 -5.67
CA PHE A 10 -3.49 -14.04 -6.73
C PHE A 10 -3.39 -14.69 -8.12
N SER A 11 -2.72 -15.83 -8.23
CA SER A 11 -2.59 -16.59 -9.48
C SER A 11 -3.78 -17.51 -9.79
N GLN A 12 -4.83 -17.57 -8.96
CA GLN A 12 -5.99 -18.43 -9.22
C GLN A 12 -6.92 -17.81 -10.27
N PRO A 13 -7.26 -18.54 -11.35
CA PRO A 13 -8.16 -18.03 -12.39
C PRO A 13 -9.57 -17.68 -11.89
N ASN A 14 -10.03 -18.31 -10.82
CA ASN A 14 -11.35 -18.13 -10.25
C ASN A 14 -11.38 -17.14 -9.06
N LEU A 15 -10.28 -16.41 -8.78
CA LEU A 15 -10.21 -15.47 -7.65
C LEU A 15 -11.35 -14.45 -7.69
N ILE A 16 -11.63 -13.89 -8.86
CA ILE A 16 -12.70 -12.89 -9.03
C ILE A 16 -14.08 -13.47 -8.67
N SER A 17 -14.38 -14.69 -9.14
CA SER A 17 -15.62 -15.38 -8.78
C SER A 17 -15.72 -15.61 -7.28
N GLN A 18 -14.62 -16.02 -6.63
CA GLN A 18 -14.60 -16.21 -5.18
C GLN A 18 -14.87 -14.91 -4.43
N ILE A 19 -14.29 -13.79 -4.88
CA ILE A 19 -14.54 -12.48 -4.29
C ILE A 19 -16.02 -12.11 -4.44
N ASP A 20 -16.59 -12.28 -5.63
CA ASP A 20 -18.01 -11.97 -5.89
C ASP A 20 -18.95 -12.80 -5.01
N ASP A 21 -18.68 -14.10 -4.89
CA ASP A 21 -19.46 -15.01 -4.04
C ASP A 21 -19.38 -14.59 -2.57
N ILE A 22 -18.19 -14.21 -2.07
CA ILE A 22 -18.00 -13.77 -0.69
C ILE A 22 -18.70 -12.44 -0.42
N LEU A 23 -18.56 -11.45 -1.30
CA LEU A 23 -19.23 -10.15 -1.14
C LEU A 23 -20.75 -10.32 -1.16
N SER A 24 -21.28 -11.18 -2.04
CA SER A 24 -22.70 -11.49 -2.11
C SER A 24 -23.20 -12.20 -0.85
N LEU A 25 -22.49 -13.23 -0.38
CA LEU A 25 -22.86 -14.01 0.80
C LEU A 25 -22.83 -13.18 2.10
N THR A 26 -21.88 -12.26 2.19
CA THR A 26 -21.66 -11.45 3.41
C THR A 26 -22.37 -10.11 3.36
N GLU A 27 -22.95 -9.73 2.21
CA GLU A 27 -23.53 -8.42 1.95
C GLU A 27 -22.55 -7.25 2.22
N LEU A 28 -21.24 -7.52 2.16
CA LEU A 28 -20.21 -6.50 2.38
C LEU A 28 -20.06 -5.61 1.15
N ASP A 29 -19.97 -4.30 1.38
CA ASP A 29 -19.53 -3.38 0.34
C ASP A 29 -18.02 -3.57 0.12
N GLY A 30 -17.59 -3.79 -1.12
CA GLY A 30 -16.18 -3.92 -1.48
C GLY A 30 -15.33 -2.73 -1.02
N SER A 31 -15.90 -1.52 -0.89
CA SER A 31 -15.17 -0.36 -0.35
C SER A 31 -14.73 -0.51 1.11
N SER A 32 -15.27 -1.47 1.85
CA SER A 32 -14.86 -1.79 3.23
C SER A 32 -13.65 -2.74 3.30
N LEU A 33 -13.24 -3.31 2.16
CA LEU A 33 -12.16 -4.27 2.04
C LEU A 33 -10.92 -3.63 1.42
N ASN A 34 -9.77 -3.93 2.00
CA ASN A 34 -8.46 -3.67 1.42
C ASN A 34 -7.74 -5.00 1.22
N LEU A 35 -7.31 -5.30 -0.01
CA LEU A 35 -6.49 -6.48 -0.28
C LEU A 35 -5.02 -6.06 -0.35
N GLU A 36 -4.22 -6.72 0.47
CA GLU A 36 -2.77 -6.52 0.55
C GLU A 36 -2.07 -7.59 -0.26
N ILE A 37 -1.24 -7.18 -1.21
CA ILE A 37 -0.60 -8.07 -2.18
C ILE A 37 0.90 -7.77 -2.16
N THR A 38 1.72 -8.79 -1.98
CA THR A 38 3.17 -8.60 -1.98
C THR A 38 3.65 -8.10 -3.34
N GLU A 39 4.68 -7.27 -3.33
CA GLU A 39 5.34 -6.79 -4.56
C GLU A 39 5.72 -7.94 -5.50
N SER A 40 6.28 -9.02 -4.94
CA SER A 40 6.68 -10.21 -5.68
C SER A 40 5.53 -10.91 -6.40
N ALA A 41 4.33 -10.97 -5.80
CA ALA A 41 3.15 -11.57 -6.42
C ALA A 41 2.72 -10.81 -7.68
N ILE A 42 2.79 -9.48 -7.63
CA ILE A 42 2.42 -8.62 -8.76
C ILE A 42 3.46 -8.71 -9.87
N MET A 43 4.75 -8.71 -9.50
CA MET A 43 5.85 -8.65 -10.46
C MET A 43 6.12 -9.98 -11.17
N ASP A 44 5.75 -11.12 -10.58
CA ASP A 44 5.85 -12.44 -11.22
C ASP A 44 5.15 -12.48 -12.59
N ASN A 45 4.02 -11.78 -12.73
CA ASN A 45 3.36 -11.56 -14.02
C ASN A 45 2.65 -10.20 -14.10
N ALA A 46 3.44 -9.12 -14.22
CA ALA A 46 2.94 -7.75 -14.21
C ALA A 46 1.85 -7.45 -15.27
N LYS A 47 1.91 -8.08 -16.46
CA LYS A 47 0.90 -7.87 -17.51
C LYS A 47 -0.45 -8.44 -17.10
N SER A 48 -0.51 -9.69 -16.66
CA SER A 48 -1.75 -10.33 -16.21
C SER A 48 -2.25 -9.70 -14.91
N ALA A 49 -1.33 -9.34 -13.99
CA ALA A 49 -1.65 -8.67 -12.75
C ALA A 49 -2.43 -7.37 -12.98
N THR A 50 -2.03 -6.56 -13.98
CA THR A 50 -2.73 -5.29 -14.28
C THR A 50 -4.22 -5.49 -14.55
N SER A 51 -4.59 -6.49 -15.34
CA SER A 51 -6.00 -6.78 -15.66
C SER A 51 -6.76 -7.27 -14.42
N LEU A 52 -6.14 -8.17 -13.65
CA LEU A 52 -6.76 -8.70 -12.42
C LEU A 52 -6.98 -7.61 -11.37
N LEU A 53 -6.00 -6.74 -11.14
CA LEU A 53 -6.12 -5.63 -10.19
C LEU A 53 -7.23 -4.66 -10.61
N LYS A 54 -7.41 -4.41 -11.92
CA LYS A 54 -8.54 -3.60 -12.42
C LYS A 54 -9.89 -4.24 -12.16
N GLU A 55 -9.99 -5.56 -12.33
CA GLU A 55 -11.20 -6.32 -11.98
C GLU A 55 -11.50 -6.24 -10.47
N ILE A 56 -10.48 -6.33 -9.61
CA ILE A 56 -10.70 -6.15 -8.17
C ILE A 56 -11.20 -4.72 -7.88
N ARG A 57 -10.59 -3.70 -8.50
CA ARG A 57 -11.00 -2.29 -8.33
C ARG A 57 -12.40 -1.99 -8.84
N SER A 58 -12.88 -2.68 -9.87
CA SER A 58 -14.26 -2.48 -10.37
C SER A 58 -15.32 -2.86 -9.33
N ARG A 59 -14.94 -3.69 -8.34
CA ARG A 59 -15.76 -4.05 -7.17
C ARG A 59 -15.60 -3.07 -6.00
N ARG A 60 -14.96 -1.92 -6.22
CA ARG A 60 -14.69 -0.87 -5.22
C ARG A 60 -13.75 -1.29 -4.09
N ILE A 61 -13.08 -2.44 -4.22
CA ILE A 61 -12.10 -2.95 -3.25
C ILE A 61 -10.84 -2.09 -3.28
N GLN A 62 -10.31 -1.73 -2.12
CA GLN A 62 -9.01 -1.04 -2.00
C GLN A 62 -7.86 -2.03 -2.20
N LEU A 63 -6.77 -1.57 -2.79
CA LEU A 63 -5.59 -2.37 -3.07
C LEU A 63 -4.35 -1.73 -2.46
N SER A 64 -3.58 -2.53 -1.73
CA SER A 64 -2.29 -2.13 -1.17
C SER A 64 -1.18 -3.05 -1.67
N ILE A 65 -0.01 -2.48 -1.96
CA ILE A 65 1.21 -3.26 -2.17
C ILE A 65 1.91 -3.42 -0.82
N ASP A 66 2.14 -4.67 -0.44
CA ASP A 66 2.88 -5.04 0.76
C ASP A 66 4.36 -5.31 0.46
N ASP A 67 5.18 -5.18 1.50
CA ASP A 67 6.63 -5.38 1.45
C ASP A 67 7.38 -4.56 0.38
N PHE A 68 6.89 -3.36 0.04
CA PHE A 68 7.42 -2.57 -1.07
C PHE A 68 8.90 -2.18 -0.85
N GLY A 69 9.73 -2.44 -1.86
CA GLY A 69 11.15 -2.11 -1.87
C GLY A 69 12.06 -3.25 -1.40
N THR A 70 11.51 -4.39 -0.98
CA THR A 70 12.28 -5.58 -0.61
C THR A 70 12.65 -6.46 -1.82
N GLY A 71 12.12 -6.16 -3.01
CA GLY A 71 12.28 -6.97 -4.22
C GLY A 71 12.18 -6.22 -5.56
N TYR A 72 11.80 -6.96 -6.62
CA TYR A 72 11.80 -6.66 -8.07
C TYR A 72 11.03 -5.39 -8.54
N SER A 73 11.30 -4.23 -7.95
CA SER A 73 10.58 -2.99 -8.24
C SER A 73 10.96 -2.47 -9.61
N SER A 74 10.29 -2.97 -10.65
CA SER A 74 10.24 -2.26 -11.92
C SER A 74 9.27 -1.10 -11.74
N LEU A 75 9.79 0.05 -11.31
CA LEU A 75 9.06 1.34 -11.28
C LEU A 75 8.31 1.60 -12.60
N SER A 76 8.81 1.01 -13.69
CA SER A 76 8.19 1.01 -15.02
C SER A 76 6.79 0.37 -15.08
N TYR A 77 6.38 -0.42 -14.10
CA TYR A 77 5.03 -1.00 -14.02
C TYR A 77 4.15 -0.37 -12.95
N LEU A 78 4.75 0.17 -11.89
CA LEU A 78 4.01 0.69 -10.74
C LEU A 78 2.95 1.74 -11.14
N HIS A 79 3.30 2.64 -12.06
CA HIS A 79 2.38 3.67 -12.59
C HIS A 79 1.16 3.12 -13.36
N ARG A 80 1.14 1.82 -13.68
CA ARG A 80 0.05 1.15 -14.42
C ARG A 80 -0.91 0.41 -13.51
N PHE A 81 -0.49 0.10 -12.29
CA PHE A 81 -1.30 -0.66 -11.37
C PHE A 81 -2.30 0.26 -10.66
N PRO A 82 -3.58 -0.13 -10.58
CA PRO A 82 -4.61 0.69 -9.94
C PRO A 82 -4.58 0.50 -8.41
N ILE A 83 -3.44 0.80 -7.80
CA ILE A 83 -3.15 0.64 -6.38
C ILE A 83 -3.49 1.93 -5.63
N ASN A 84 -3.98 1.78 -4.40
CA ASN A 84 -4.31 2.89 -3.51
C ASN A 84 -3.15 3.22 -2.59
N THR A 85 -2.47 2.20 -2.08
CA THR A 85 -1.54 2.36 -0.98
C THR A 85 -0.25 1.56 -1.19
N LEU A 86 0.89 2.17 -0.86
CA LEU A 86 2.18 1.49 -0.76
C LEU A 86 2.55 1.30 0.71
N LYS A 87 2.81 0.06 1.12
CA LYS A 87 3.28 -0.25 2.48
C LYS A 87 4.80 -0.38 2.48
N ILE A 88 5.46 0.49 3.24
CA ILE A 88 6.91 0.45 3.48
C ILE A 88 7.18 -0.60 4.54
N ASP A 89 7.92 -1.64 4.16
CA ASP A 89 8.28 -2.74 5.05
C ASP A 89 9.04 -2.25 6.29
N ARG A 90 8.81 -2.96 7.40
CA ARG A 90 9.45 -2.70 8.70
C ARG A 90 10.97 -2.71 8.63
N SER A 91 11.59 -3.44 7.70
CA SER A 91 13.05 -3.49 7.59
C SER A 91 13.67 -2.14 7.22
N PHE A 92 12.94 -1.31 6.46
CA PHE A 92 13.34 0.07 6.18
C PHE A 92 13.12 0.98 7.39
N VAL A 93 11.96 0.85 8.04
CA VAL A 93 11.59 1.67 9.21
C VAL A 93 12.53 1.43 10.39
N LYS A 94 12.90 0.18 10.67
CA LYS A 94 13.84 -0.19 11.75
C LYS A 94 15.19 0.49 11.63
N ARG A 95 15.62 0.82 10.41
CA ARG A 95 16.93 1.43 10.16
C ARG A 95 16.92 2.95 10.21
N ILE A 96 15.76 3.59 10.38
CA ILE A 96 15.68 5.04 10.56
C ILE A 96 16.43 5.43 11.85
N GLY A 97 17.37 6.36 11.73
CA GLY A 97 18.21 6.82 12.85
C GLY A 97 19.46 5.98 13.12
N VAL A 98 19.61 4.81 12.47
CA VAL A 98 20.83 4.01 12.55
C VAL A 98 21.77 4.40 11.40
N ASN A 99 22.95 4.92 11.74
CA ASN A 99 24.02 5.32 10.79
C ASN A 99 23.62 6.32 9.68
N GLY A 100 22.45 6.97 9.76
CA GLY A 100 22.00 7.99 8.80
C GLY A 100 21.56 7.48 7.42
N GLU A 101 21.64 6.18 7.15
CA GLU A 101 21.61 5.63 5.78
C GLU A 101 20.21 5.31 5.21
N ASN A 102 19.13 5.25 5.99
CA ASN A 102 17.86 4.69 5.49
C ASN A 102 16.66 5.65 5.40
N ILE A 103 16.78 6.89 5.90
CA ILE A 103 15.70 7.87 5.71
C ILE A 103 15.56 8.31 4.24
N GLY A 104 16.66 8.29 3.48
CA GLY A 104 16.65 8.64 2.05
C GLY A 104 15.81 7.70 1.20
N ILE A 105 15.84 6.38 1.48
CA ILE A 105 15.02 5.39 0.77
C ILE A 105 13.54 5.60 1.10
N VAL A 106 13.21 5.75 2.39
CA VAL A 106 11.85 6.04 2.83
C VAL A 106 11.32 7.31 2.17
N GLN A 107 12.11 8.39 2.14
CA GLN A 107 11.75 9.63 1.45
C GLN A 107 11.51 9.41 -0.06
N ALA A 108 12.36 8.62 -0.72
CA ALA A 108 12.19 8.32 -2.15
C ALA A 108 10.89 7.55 -2.43
N ILE A 109 10.54 6.57 -1.59
CA ILE A 109 9.28 5.82 -1.69
C ILE A 109 8.08 6.75 -1.48
N VAL A 110 8.14 7.61 -0.46
CA VAL A 110 7.07 8.59 -0.19
C VAL A 110 6.86 9.54 -1.36
N THR A 111 7.95 10.10 -1.91
CA THR A 111 7.88 10.99 -3.06
C THR A 111 7.34 10.28 -4.30
N LEU A 112 7.71 9.01 -4.52
CA LEU A 112 7.18 8.20 -5.60
C LEU A 112 5.68 7.98 -5.48
N ALA A 113 5.20 7.62 -4.28
CA ALA A 113 3.79 7.40 -4.02
C ALA A 113 2.97 8.67 -4.25
N ASP A 114 3.44 9.81 -3.73
CA ASP A 114 2.78 11.12 -3.91
C ASP A 114 2.66 11.49 -5.40
N ASN A 115 3.73 11.29 -6.18
CA ASN A 115 3.72 11.51 -7.63
C ASN A 115 2.76 10.58 -8.39
N LEU A 116 2.42 9.42 -7.83
CA LEU A 116 1.48 8.46 -8.41
C LEU A 116 0.07 8.57 -7.81
N GLY A 117 -0.15 9.51 -6.89
CA GLY A 117 -1.43 9.69 -6.20
C GLY A 117 -1.79 8.51 -5.28
N MET A 118 -0.78 7.87 -4.68
CA MET A 118 -0.93 6.74 -3.77
C MET A 118 -0.66 7.17 -2.32
N ASP A 119 -1.43 6.62 -1.39
CA ASP A 119 -1.16 6.70 0.04
C ASP A 119 0.09 5.87 0.39
N VAL A 120 0.74 6.19 1.51
CA VAL A 120 1.86 5.40 2.02
C VAL A 120 1.56 4.95 3.44
N VAL A 121 1.90 3.72 3.78
CA VAL A 121 1.83 3.21 5.15
C VAL A 121 3.22 2.73 5.56
N ALA A 122 3.73 3.22 6.68
CA ALA A 122 4.98 2.73 7.26
C ALA A 122 4.69 1.70 8.35
N GLU A 123 5.29 0.51 8.23
CA GLU A 123 5.10 -0.58 9.18
C GLU A 123 6.21 -0.66 10.23
N GLY A 124 5.89 -1.15 11.43
CA GLY A 124 6.89 -1.44 12.46
C GLY A 124 7.56 -0.19 13.03
N VAL A 125 6.78 0.88 13.24
CA VAL A 125 7.26 2.09 13.92
C VAL A 125 7.31 1.82 15.42
N GLU A 126 8.50 1.55 15.94
CA GLU A 126 8.72 1.13 17.33
C GLU A 126 9.15 2.32 18.23
N THR A 127 9.63 3.42 17.65
CA THR A 127 10.21 4.55 18.41
C THR A 127 9.65 5.92 18.02
N ALA A 128 9.62 6.84 18.98
CA ALA A 128 9.24 8.23 18.73
C ALA A 128 10.17 8.92 17.72
N HIS A 129 11.44 8.51 17.65
CA HIS A 129 12.38 9.03 16.65
C HIS A 129 11.99 8.61 15.23
N GLN A 130 11.68 7.32 15.02
CA GLN A 130 11.18 6.82 13.73
C GLN A 130 9.91 7.57 13.31
N LEU A 131 8.95 7.74 14.22
CA LEU A 131 7.71 8.47 13.97
C LEU A 131 7.99 9.93 13.56
N ALA A 132 8.89 10.63 14.27
CA ALA A 132 9.24 12.01 13.96
C ALA A 132 9.88 12.15 12.58
N GLN A 133 10.76 11.22 12.21
CA GLN A 133 11.39 11.18 10.89
C GLN A 133 10.36 10.90 9.79
N LEU A 134 9.41 9.97 10.01
CA LEU A 134 8.32 9.69 9.06
C LEU A 134 7.41 10.91 8.83
N LYS A 135 7.08 11.66 9.89
CA LYS A 135 6.33 12.93 9.79
C LYS A 135 7.09 13.97 8.97
N TYR A 136 8.41 14.03 9.13
CA TYR A 136 9.24 14.96 8.37
C TYR A 136 9.21 14.66 6.86
N VAL A 137 9.29 13.38 6.48
CA VAL A 137 9.39 12.98 5.07
C VAL A 137 8.07 12.96 4.30
N GLY A 138 6.96 12.60 4.93
CA GLY A 138 5.65 12.49 4.26
C GLY A 138 4.52 13.35 4.84
N GLY A 139 4.81 14.22 5.80
CA GLY A 139 3.83 15.18 6.30
C GLY A 139 2.83 14.59 7.29
N ARG A 140 1.53 14.54 6.91
CA ARG A 140 0.46 14.15 7.84
C ARG A 140 0.47 12.64 8.06
N LEU A 141 0.52 12.26 9.33
CA LEU A 141 0.42 10.86 9.75
C LEU A 141 -0.89 10.60 10.48
N VAL A 142 -1.55 9.49 10.13
CA VAL A 142 -2.69 8.92 10.83
C VAL A 142 -2.27 7.56 11.40
N SER A 143 -2.71 7.22 12.61
CA SER A 143 -2.46 5.88 13.18
C SER A 143 -3.18 4.82 12.33
N GLY A 144 -2.45 3.79 11.89
CA GLY A 144 -2.98 2.61 11.22
C GLY A 144 -3.22 1.44 12.18
N GLU A 145 -3.58 0.28 11.64
CA GLU A 145 -3.73 -0.98 12.40
C GLU A 145 -2.36 -1.60 12.71
N ASN A 146 -2.21 -2.37 13.81
CA ASN A 146 -0.99 -3.14 14.15
C ASN A 146 0.34 -2.32 14.19
N ASP A 147 0.37 -1.20 14.93
CA ASP A 147 1.55 -0.32 15.06
C ASP A 147 2.06 0.30 13.73
N SER A 148 1.20 0.32 12.70
CA SER A 148 1.47 1.01 11.44
C SER A 148 1.03 2.48 11.47
N TRP A 149 1.61 3.28 10.58
CA TRP A 149 1.28 4.70 10.42
C TRP A 149 1.05 5.05 8.95
N VAL A 150 -0.09 5.66 8.66
CA VAL A 150 -0.49 6.07 7.31
C VAL A 150 -0.02 7.50 7.04
N LEU A 151 0.86 7.68 6.07
CA LEU A 151 1.21 8.96 5.44
C LEU A 151 0.18 9.23 4.33
N GLU A 152 -0.70 10.20 4.57
CA GLU A 152 -1.63 10.66 3.53
C GLU A 152 -0.86 11.52 2.49
N PRO A 153 -1.17 11.40 1.19
CA PRO A 153 -0.62 12.24 0.14
C PRO A 153 -0.87 13.71 0.46
N ARG A 154 -0.03 14.60 -0.06
CA ARG A 154 -0.26 16.05 0.09
C ARG A 154 -1.38 16.54 -0.83
N SER A 155 -2.59 16.02 -0.67
CA SER A 155 -3.81 16.56 -1.28
C SER A 155 -4.58 17.37 -0.24
N LEU A 156 -4.28 18.67 -0.19
CA LEU A 156 -5.08 19.66 0.54
C LEU A 156 -6.52 19.66 0.00
N THR A 157 -7.49 19.31 0.85
CA THR A 157 -8.74 20.10 0.92
C THR A 157 -8.99 20.40 2.39
N ALA A 158 -8.46 21.51 2.87
CA ALA A 158 -8.99 22.14 4.06
C ALA A 158 -10.24 22.92 3.61
N VAL A 159 -11.42 22.37 3.86
CA VAL A 159 -12.62 23.22 3.95
C VAL A 159 -12.45 23.99 5.26
N LEU A 160 -12.18 25.29 5.16
CA LEU A 160 -12.28 26.18 6.31
C LEU A 160 -13.78 26.38 6.59
N PRO A 161 -14.27 26.18 7.82
CA PRO A 161 -15.58 26.68 8.19
C PRO A 161 -15.56 28.22 8.14
N LEU A 162 -16.61 28.80 7.56
CA LEU A 162 -16.89 30.24 7.53
C LEU A 162 -17.03 30.80 8.95
#